data_AF-A0A9C8AL20-F1
#
_entry.id   AF-A0A9C8AL20-F1
#
_cell.length_a   1.000
_cell.length_b   1.000
_cell.length_c   1.000
_cell.angle_alpha   90.00
_cell.angle_beta   90.00
_cell.angle_gamma   90.00
#
_symmetry.space_group_name_H-M   'P 1'
#
loop_
_entity.id
_entity.type
_entity.pdbx_description
1 polymer ?
#
loop_
_entity_poly.entity_id
_entity_poly.type
_entity_poly.pdbx_seq_one_letter_code
_entity_poly.pdbx_strand_id
1 'polypeptide(L)'
;MVLKELAFTEYTSPDAFTEIHKPVPAEAPVTIRVNGKELVTLLCTPENLKELALGFLYLEGFISGMDDVLLLRVCDEEREIEARLREEVSLPAHQVIVSG
;
A
#
# COMPACT_ATOMS: atom_id res chain seq x y z
N MET A 1 6.29 12.22 -2.67
CA MET A 1 6.19 11.84 -1.25
C MET A 1 5.06 12.64 -0.62
N VAL A 2 3.95 11.98 -0.28
CA VAL A 2 2.79 12.62 0.35
C VAL A 2 3.13 12.92 1.80
N LEU A 3 2.95 14.17 2.19
CA LEU A 3 3.15 14.64 3.56
C LEU A 3 1.80 14.92 4.21
N LYS A 4 1.67 14.55 5.48
CA LYS A 4 0.56 14.90 6.35
C LYS A 4 1.08 15.85 7.42
N GLU A 5 0.38 16.96 7.65
CA GLU A 5 0.68 17.82 8.79
C GLU A 5 0.19 17.13 10.07
N LEU A 6 1.08 16.94 11.03
CA LEU A 6 0.75 16.28 12.30
C LEU A 6 1.20 17.14 13.47
N ALA A 7 0.31 17.31 14.44
CA ALA A 7 0.64 17.85 15.75
C ALA A 7 1.11 16.70 16.64
N PHE A 8 2.30 16.81 17.21
CA PHE A 8 2.83 15.82 18.15
C PHE A 8 3.76 16.46 19.17
N THR A 9 3.94 15.78 20.29
CA THR A 9 4.85 16.21 21.35
C THR A 9 6.25 15.65 21.09
N GLU A 10 7.23 16.54 20.90
CA GLU A 10 8.64 16.19 20.75
C GLU A 10 9.32 16.26 22.12
N TYR A 11 9.99 15.18 22.51
CA TYR A 11 10.86 15.14 23.68
C TYR A 11 12.31 15.41 23.25
N THR A 12 12.92 16.47 23.79
CA THR A 12 14.29 16.87 23.41
C THR A 12 15.30 16.69 24.54
N SER A 13 14.88 16.84 25.80
CA SER A 13 15.70 16.61 27.00
C SER A 13 14.82 16.32 28.21
N PRO A 14 15.36 15.83 29.34
CA PRO A 14 14.61 15.71 30.58
C PRO A 14 13.97 17.07 30.88
N ASP A 15 12.64 17.08 31.05
CA ASP A 15 11.78 18.27 31.26
C ASP A 15 11.49 19.17 30.04
N ALA A 16 11.92 18.80 28.83
CA ALA A 16 11.62 19.56 27.61
C ALA A 16 10.72 18.75 26.66
N PHE A 17 9.41 18.94 26.81
CA PHE A 17 8.39 18.49 25.87
C PHE A 17 7.80 19.71 25.15
N THR A 18 7.86 19.72 23.82
CA THR A 18 7.31 20.82 23.02
C THR A 18 6.27 20.26 22.05
N GLU A 19 5.09 20.87 22.02
CA GLU A 19 4.11 20.60 20.97
C GLU A 19 4.61 21.23 19.66
N ILE A 20 4.70 20.41 18.62
CA ILE A 20 5.18 20.82 17.31
C ILE A 20 4.22 20.38 16.22
N HIS A 21 4.16 21.19 15.17
CA HIS A 21 3.51 20.85 13.91
C HIS A 21 4.60 20.68 12.87
N LYS A 22 4.74 19.47 12.34
CA LYS A 22 5.68 19.18 11.26
C LYS A 22 5.03 18.28 10.22
N PRO A 23 5.40 18.42 8.94
CA PRO A 23 5.00 17.48 7.91
C PRO A 23 5.70 16.13 8.15
N VAL A 24 4.90 15.06 8.21
CA VAL A 24 5.38 13.67 8.33
C VAL A 24 4.95 12.87 7.10
N PRO A 25 5.67 11.80 6.71
CA PRO A 25 5.20 10.89 5.66
C PRO A 25 3.79 10.39 5.95
N ALA A 26 2.93 10.45 4.94
CA ALA A 26 1.59 9.90 5.05
C ALA A 26 1.61 8.39 4.79
N GLU A 27 0.87 7.64 5.60
CA GLU A 27 0.60 6.22 5.39
C GLU A 27 -0.91 5.96 5.38
N ALA A 28 -1.30 4.95 4.62
CA ALA A 28 -2.67 4.59 4.33
C ALA A 28 -2.77 3.08 4.07
N PRO A 29 -3.86 2.41 4.51
CA PRO A 29 -4.18 1.07 4.04
C PRO A 29 -4.57 1.14 2.56
N VAL A 30 -3.97 0.26 1.77
CA VAL A 30 -4.25 0.08 0.35
C VAL A 30 -4.47 -1.41 0.07
N THR A 31 -5.65 -1.76 -0.44
CA THR A 31 -6.01 -3.16 -0.69
C THR A 31 -5.76 -3.54 -2.13
N ILE A 32 -5.02 -4.63 -2.35
CA ILE A 32 -4.86 -5.26 -3.67
C ILE A 32 -5.87 -6.40 -3.79
N ARG A 33 -6.67 -6.35 -4.84
CA ARG A 33 -7.60 -7.40 -5.25
C ARG A 33 -7.11 -8.04 -6.53
N VAL A 34 -7.19 -9.37 -6.58
CA VAL A 34 -6.83 -10.17 -7.75
C VAL A 34 -8.07 -10.94 -8.21
N ASN A 35 -8.48 -10.71 -9.45
CA ASN A 35 -9.65 -11.36 -10.05
C ASN A 35 -10.92 -11.24 -9.15
N GLY A 36 -11.14 -10.05 -8.59
CA GLY A 36 -12.28 -9.73 -7.72
C GLY A 36 -12.18 -10.22 -6.28
N LYS A 37 -11.11 -10.90 -5.87
CA LYS A 37 -10.89 -11.38 -4.50
C LYS A 37 -9.79 -10.58 -3.80
N GLU A 38 -9.98 -10.25 -2.54
CA GLU A 38 -8.97 -9.54 -1.75
C GLU A 38 -7.75 -10.43 -1.50
N LEU A 39 -6.59 -9.96 -1.93
CA LEU A 39 -5.32 -10.65 -1.73
C LEU A 39 -4.62 -10.15 -0.47
N VAL A 40 -4.37 -8.83 -0.39
CA VAL A 40 -3.58 -8.24 0.68
C VAL A 40 -3.98 -6.78 0.92
N THR A 41 -3.84 -6.30 2.15
CA THR A 41 -3.86 -4.86 2.47
C THR A 41 -2.47 -4.42 2.89
N LEU A 42 -1.94 -3.37 2.26
CA LEU A 42 -0.63 -2.80 2.55
C LEU A 42 -0.81 -1.48 3.31
N LEU A 43 -0.12 -1.27 4.45
CA LEU A 43 0.09 0.08 4.97
C LEU A 43 1.29 0.69 4.24
N CYS A 44 1.04 1.71 3.43
CA CYS A 44 2.07 2.39 2.65
C CYS A 44 1.73 3.86 2.40
N THR A 45 2.70 4.63 1.91
CA THR A 45 2.42 5.93 1.30
C THR A 45 1.64 5.71 -0.01
N PRO A 46 0.46 6.36 -0.19
CA PRO A 46 -0.41 6.12 -1.34
C PRO A 46 0.10 6.85 -2.61
N GLU A 47 1.30 6.49 -3.04
CA GLU A 47 1.93 6.96 -4.27
C GLU A 47 2.41 5.78 -5.10
N ASN A 48 2.44 5.93 -6.44
CA ASN A 48 2.94 4.91 -7.36
C ASN A 48 2.31 3.53 -7.11
N LEU A 49 1.01 3.51 -6.81
CA LEU A 49 0.28 2.32 -6.39
C LEU A 49 0.24 1.23 -7.47
N LYS A 50 0.32 1.62 -8.75
CA LYS A 50 0.40 0.66 -9.86
C LYS A 50 1.72 -0.11 -9.83
N GLU A 51 2.82 0.62 -9.68
CA GLU A 51 4.17 0.08 -9.60
C GLU A 51 4.33 -0.81 -8.36
N LEU A 52 3.80 -0.36 -7.22
CA LEU A 52 3.75 -1.14 -5.98
C LEU A 52 2.99 -2.46 -6.18
N ALA A 53 1.80 -2.42 -6.78
CA ALA A 53 1.01 -3.62 -7.02
C ALA A 53 1.72 -4.62 -7.93
N LEU A 54 2.28 -4.14 -9.04
CA LEU A 54 2.99 -5.00 -9.99
C LEU A 54 4.24 -5.62 -9.37
N GLY A 55 4.99 -4.84 -8.60
CA GLY A 55 6.15 -5.33 -7.85
C GLY A 55 5.76 -6.39 -6.83
N PHE A 56 4.71 -6.15 -6.04
CA PHE A 56 4.20 -7.11 -5.06
C PHE A 56 3.77 -8.42 -5.74
N LEU A 57 2.93 -8.33 -6.78
CA LEU A 57 2.43 -9.51 -7.50
C LEU A 57 3.57 -10.33 -8.13
N TYR A 58 4.61 -9.67 -8.62
CA TYR A 58 5.78 -10.34 -9.18
C TYR A 58 6.63 -11.03 -8.10
N LEU A 59 6.91 -10.34 -6.99
CA LEU A 59 7.75 -10.86 -5.91
C LEU A 59 7.10 -12.05 -5.19
N GLU A 60 5.78 -12.01 -5.01
CA GLU A 60 5.01 -13.12 -4.42
C GLU A 60 4.69 -14.24 -5.44
N GLY A 61 5.08 -14.09 -6.71
CA GLY A 61 4.92 -15.12 -7.74
C GLY A 61 3.51 -15.25 -8.32
N PHE A 62 2.63 -14.26 -8.13
CA PHE A 62 1.31 -14.22 -8.77
C PHE A 62 1.40 -13.90 -10.28
N ILE A 63 2.46 -13.22 -10.71
CA ILE A 63 2.78 -12.97 -12.12
C ILE A 63 4.25 -13.26 -12.41
N SER A 64 4.52 -13.72 -13.63
CA SER A 64 5.88 -13.92 -14.16
C SER A 64 6.33 -12.76 -15.06
N GLY A 65 5.38 -11.97 -15.57
CA GLY A 65 5.62 -10.79 -16.38
C GLY A 65 4.35 -10.00 -16.67
N MET A 66 4.46 -8.93 -17.45
CA MET A 66 3.33 -8.04 -17.75
C MET A 66 2.24 -8.71 -18.59
N ASP A 67 2.58 -9.73 -19.39
CA ASP A 67 1.63 -10.46 -20.24
C ASP A 67 0.58 -11.27 -19.43
N ASP A 68 0.86 -11.48 -18.14
CA ASP A 68 -0.06 -12.12 -17.20
C ASP A 68 -1.13 -11.14 -16.68
N VAL A 69 -0.94 -9.82 -16.84
CA VAL A 69 -1.83 -8.78 -16.33
C VAL A 69 -2.76 -8.29 -17.43
N LEU A 70 -4.04 -8.65 -17.36
CA LEU A 70 -5.08 -8.21 -18.30
C LEU A 70 -5.58 -6.79 -17.99
N LEU A 71 -5.56 -6.40 -16.72
CA LEU A 71 -6.03 -5.09 -16.25
C LEU A 71 -5.34 -4.75 -14.94
N LEU A 72 -4.97 -3.48 -14.78
CA LEU A 72 -4.63 -2.90 -13.49
C LEU A 72 -5.35 -1.56 -13.35
N ARG A 73 -6.14 -1.43 -12.29
CA ARG A 73 -6.86 -0.19 -11.95
C ARG A 73 -6.55 0.20 -10.52
N VAL A 74 -6.46 1.50 -10.30
CA VAL A 74 -6.31 2.09 -8.97
C VAL A 74 -7.49 3.02 -8.77
N CYS A 75 -8.16 2.87 -7.63
CA CYS A 75 -9.16 3.79 -7.13
C CYS A 75 -8.51 4.56 -5.97
N ASP A 76 -8.05 5.78 -6.22
CA ASP A 76 -7.33 6.58 -5.23
C ASP A 76 -8.22 6.98 -4.03
N GLU A 77 -9.53 7.12 -4.26
CA GLU A 77 -10.54 7.47 -3.26
C GLU A 77 -10.76 6.32 -2.27
N GLU A 78 -10.99 5.11 -2.79
CA GLU A 78 -11.23 3.89 -2.00
C GLU A 78 -9.93 3.20 -1.56
N ARG A 79 -8.77 3.69 -2.03
CA ARG A 79 -7.45 3.09 -1.79
C ARG A 79 -7.42 1.61 -2.17
N GLU A 80 -8.04 1.29 -3.30
CA GLU A 80 -8.16 -0.07 -3.81
C GLU A 80 -7.41 -0.20 -5.14
N ILE A 81 -6.72 -1.32 -5.31
CA ILE A 81 -6.10 -1.73 -6.55
C ILE A 81 -6.78 -3.01 -7.03
N GLU A 82 -7.33 -2.98 -8.24
CA GLU A 82 -7.89 -4.17 -8.89
C GLU A 82 -6.92 -4.63 -9.99
N ALA A 83 -6.38 -5.83 -9.82
CA ALA A 83 -5.60 -6.54 -10.82
C ALA A 83 -6.45 -7.69 -11.39
N ARG A 84 -6.60 -7.73 -12.72
CA ARG A 84 -7.12 -8.92 -13.41
C ARG A 84 -5.96 -9.64 -14.07
N LEU A 85 -5.76 -10.87 -13.67
CA LEU A 85 -4.73 -11.73 -14.20
C LEU A 85 -5.34 -12.71 -15.22
N ARG A 86 -4.52 -13.13 -16.18
CA ARG A 86 -4.91 -14.06 -17.25
C ARG A 86 -5.32 -15.41 -16.69
N GLU A 87 -4.50 -15.91 -15.77
CA GLU A 87 -4.72 -17.20 -15.11
C GLU A 87 -5.46 -17.02 -13.79
N GLU A 88 -6.18 -18.06 -13.40
CA GLU A 88 -6.81 -18.11 -12.09
C GLU A 88 -5.78 -18.48 -11.03
N VAL A 89 -5.72 -17.72 -9.94
CA VAL A 89 -4.67 -17.87 -8.92
C VAL A 89 -5.26 -18.26 -7.59
N SER A 90 -4.61 -19.22 -6.92
CA SER A 90 -4.95 -19.61 -5.56
C SER A 90 -4.44 -18.55 -4.59
N LEU A 91 -5.35 -17.81 -3.97
CA LEU A 91 -4.98 -16.79 -3.00
C LEU A 91 -4.79 -17.41 -1.60
N PRO A 92 -3.79 -16.95 -0.83
CA PRO A 92 -3.68 -17.29 0.57
C PRO A 92 -4.84 -16.67 1.38
N ALA A 93 -4.90 -16.96 2.69
CA ALA A 93 -5.75 -16.18 3.59
C ALA A 93 -5.35 -14.69 3.50
N HIS A 94 -6.34 -13.80 3.49
CA HIS A 94 -6.09 -12.35 3.42
C HIS A 94 -5.18 -11.89 4.57
N GLN A 95 -4.19 -11.06 4.26
CA GLN A 95 -3.24 -10.53 5.23
C GLN A 95 -3.15 -9.01 5.15
N VAL A 96 -2.81 -8.40 6.29
CA VAL A 96 -2.43 -6.98 6.38
C VAL A 96 -0.92 -6.93 6.60
N ILE A 97 -0.20 -6.30 5.69
CA ILE A 97 1.26 -6.16 5.75
C ILE A 97 1.59 -4.69 5.97
N VAL A 98 2.55 -4.44 6.88
CA VAL A 98 3.12 -3.12 7.11
C VAL A 98 4.52 -3.08 6.51
N SER A 99 4.91 -1.97 5.88
CA SER A 99 6.32 -1.79 5.55
C SER A 99 7.11 -1.72 6.87
N GLY A 100 7.93 -2.73 7.12
CA GLY A 100 8.87 -2.77 8.26
C GLY A 100 10.11 -1.95 8.00
#